data_AF-A0A7W9T7K8-F1
#
_entry.id   AF-A0A7W9T7K8-F1
#
_cell.length_a   1.000
_cell.length_b   1.000
_cell.length_c   1.000
_cell.angle_alpha   90.00
_cell.angle_beta   90.00
_cell.angle_gamma   90.00
#
_symmetry.space_group_name_H-M   'P 1'
#
loop_
_entity.id
_entity.type
_entity.pdbx_description
1 polymer ?
#
loop_
_entity_poly.entity_id
_entity_poly.type
_entity_poly.pdbx_seq_one_letter_code
_entity_poly.pdbx_strand_id
1 'polypeptide(L)' 'MWTSLPFVKADRVHRLPDGIWMFGGPGSMEAYIDALVDALKK' A
#
# COMPACT_ATOMS: atom_id res chain seq x y z
N MET A 1 -5.16 -19.52 -4.48
CA MET A 1 -3.81 -19.06 -4.88
C MET A 1 -3.37 -17.79 -4.14
N TRP A 2 -4.25 -16.82 -3.87
CA TRP A 2 -3.92 -15.65 -3.03
C TRP A 2 -3.58 -16.01 -1.57
N THR A 3 -4.47 -16.74 -0.89
CA THR A 3 -4.32 -17.11 0.53
C THR A 3 -3.15 -18.05 0.83
N SER A 4 -2.53 -18.63 -0.19
CA SER A 4 -1.36 -19.50 -0.02
C SER A 4 -0.04 -18.73 0.13
N LEU A 5 0.00 -17.44 -0.21
CA LEU A 5 1.23 -16.65 -0.20
C LEU A 5 1.76 -16.42 1.22
N PRO A 6 3.07 -16.56 1.46
CA PRO A 6 3.64 -16.48 2.81
C PRO A 6 3.32 -15.17 3.56
N PHE A 7 3.32 -14.03 2.88
CA PHE A 7 3.02 -12.74 3.50
C PHE A 7 1.53 -12.54 3.81
N VAL A 8 0.64 -13.23 3.10
CA VAL A 8 -0.80 -13.26 3.41
C VAL A 8 -1.03 -14.08 4.67
N LYS A 9 -0.36 -15.22 4.81
CA LYS A 9 -0.43 -16.07 6.02
C LYS A 9 0.23 -15.41 7.24
N ALA A 10 1.25 -14.60 7.03
CA ALA A 10 1.98 -13.90 8.08
C ALA A 10 1.36 -12.55 8.47
N ASP A 11 0.15 -12.25 7.99
CA ASP A 11 -0.58 -10.99 8.22
C ASP A 11 0.23 -9.72 7.90
N ARG A 12 1.02 -9.77 6.82
CA ARG A 12 1.84 -8.63 6.35
C ARG A 12 1.26 -7.99 5.09
N VAL A 13 -0.07 -7.95 5.01
CA VAL A 13 -0.79 -7.35 3.89
C VAL A 13 -1.31 -6.00 4.34
N HIS A 14 -0.87 -4.94 3.67
CA HIS A 14 -1.31 -3.58 3.95
C HIS A 14 -2.21 -3.11 2.82
N ARG A 15 -3.45 -2.73 3.14
CA ARG A 15 -4.37 -2.16 2.17
C ARG A 15 -4.13 -0.66 2.07
N LEU A 16 -3.71 -0.21 0.89
CA LEU A 16 -3.61 1.22 0.58
C LEU A 16 -4.98 1.79 0.16
N PRO A 17 -5.19 3.12 0.32
CA PRO A 17 -6.43 3.79 -0.09
C PRO A 17 -6.74 3.63 -1.59
N ASP A 18 -8.02 3.41 -1.90
CA ASP A 18 -8.51 3.39 -3.28
C ASP A 18 -8.74 4.82 -3.76
N GLY A 19 -7.81 5.35 -4.55
CA GLY A 19 -7.89 6.73 -5.06
C GLY A 19 -6.55 7.35 -5.46
N ILE A 20 -5.44 6.73 -5.08
CA ILE A 20 -4.10 7.20 -5.47
C ILE A 20 -3.81 6.71 -6.89
N TRP A 21 -3.71 7.63 -7.84
CA TRP A 21 -3.37 7.33 -9.22
C TRP A 21 -1.84 7.16 -9.37
N MET A 22 -1.36 5.91 -9.43
CA MET A 22 0.08 5.59 -9.48
C MET A 22 0.81 6.05 -10.76
N PHE A 23 0.09 6.51 -11.78
CA PHE A 23 0.66 7.10 -13.00
C PHE A 23 0.47 8.62 -13.07
N GLY A 24 0.24 9.25 -11.91
CA GLY A 24 0.04 10.68 -11.81
C GLY A 24 1.35 11.47 -11.80
N GLY A 25 1.21 12.78 -11.65
CA GLY A 25 2.35 13.67 -11.42
C GLY A 25 2.87 13.63 -9.98
N PRO A 26 3.74 14.58 -9.61
CA PRO A 26 4.37 14.62 -8.29
C PRO A 26 3.40 14.53 -7.11
N GLY A 27 2.26 15.23 -7.15
CA GLY A 27 1.27 15.18 -6.06
C GLY A 27 0.66 13.80 -5.83
N SER A 28 0.55 12.96 -6.87
CA SER A 28 0.09 11.57 -6.71
C SER A 28 1.16 10.70 -6.03
N MET A 29 2.44 10.99 -6.26
CA MET A 29 3.54 10.31 -5.60
C MET A 29 3.70 10.74 -4.13
N GLU A 30 3.46 12.01 -3.81
CA GLU A 30 3.39 12.49 -2.42
C GLU A 30 2.30 11.73 -1.64
N ALA A 31 1.06 11.69 -2.17
CA ALA A 31 -0.02 10.94 -1.54
C ALA A 31 0.28 9.43 -1.39
N TYR A 32 1.00 8.85 -2.35
CA TYR A 32 1.45 7.45 -2.27
C TYR A 32 2.46 7.23 -1.14
N ILE A 33 3.44 8.13 -0.99
CA ILE A 33 4.46 8.04 0.07
C ILE A 33 3.80 8.16 1.44
N ASP A 34 2.89 9.11 1.62
CA ASP A 34 2.17 9.28 2.90
C ASP A 34 1.39 8.00 3.26
N ALA A 35 0.67 7.42 2.30
CA ALA A 35 -0.08 6.17 2.51
C ALA A 35 0.84 4.98 2.88
N LEU A 36 2.03 4.89 2.30
CA LEU A 36 3.01 3.86 2.65
C LEU A 36 3.57 4.06 4.07
N VAL A 37 3.90 5.30 4.42
CA VAL A 37 4.43 5.65 5.75
C VAL A 37 3.38 5.32 6.82
N ASP A 38 2.13 5.68 6.61
CA ASP A 38 1.03 5.37 7.53
C ASP A 38 0.76 3.86 7.65
N ALA A 39 0.84 3.14 6.52
CA ALA A 39 0.62 1.69 6.50
C ALA A 39 1.69 0.90 7.28
N LEU A 40 2.94 1.41 7.31
CA LEU A 40 4.10 0.70 7.85
C LEU A 40 4.51 1.15 9.27
N LYS A 41 3.97 2.27 9.78
CA LYS A 41 4.32 2.82 11.11
C LYS A 41 3.51 2.23 12.29
N LYS A 42 3.21 0.94 12.29
CA LYS A 42 2.60 0.25 13.45
C LYS A 42 3.61 -0.53 14.25
#